data_AF-A0A3N6APU7-F1
#
_entry.id   AF-A0A3N6APU7-F1
#
_cell.length_a   1.000
_cell.length_b   1.000
_cell.length_c   1.000
_cell.angle_alpha   90.00
_cell.angle_beta   90.00
_cell.angle_gamma   90.00
#
_symmetry.space_group_name_H-M   'P 1'
#
loop_
_entity.id
_entity.type
_entity.pdbx_description
1 polymer ?
#
loop_
_entity_poly.entity_id
_entity_poly.type
_entity_poly.pdbx_seq_one_letter_code
_entity_poly.pdbx_strand_id
1 'polypeptide(L)'
;GNGLFTMYFHLSAIKVAVGQEVTKGHALGAVGSTGRYTGPHLFFAVRWNHARIDPTFLLEAPAKIPSVDATTPPAGQAGATPHPASKPGRKQ
;
A
#
# COMPACT_ATOMS: atom_id res chain seq x y z
N GLY A 1 6.70 -0.77 -12.34
CA GLY A 1 7.30 -1.88 -13.12
C GLY A 1 8.13 -2.76 -12.20
N ASN A 2 8.36 -4.02 -12.57
CA ASN A 2 9.15 -5.00 -11.79
C ASN A 2 8.61 -5.32 -10.38
N GLY A 3 7.29 -5.34 -10.20
CA GLY A 3 6.67 -5.68 -8.91
C GLY A 3 6.85 -4.63 -7.81
N LEU A 4 7.46 -3.48 -8.12
CA LEU A 4 7.58 -2.33 -7.23
C LEU A 4 6.37 -1.42 -7.39
N PHE A 5 5.69 -1.15 -6.28
CA PHE A 5 4.58 -0.19 -6.22
C PHE A 5 4.58 0.58 -4.91
N THR A 6 4.17 1.85 -5.01
CA THR A 6 3.97 2.74 -3.87
C THR A 6 2.48 2.86 -3.56
N MET A 7 2.16 3.12 -2.30
CA MET A 7 0.79 3.27 -1.82
C MET A 7 0.72 4.53 -0.97
N TYR A 8 -0.31 5.34 -1.22
CA TYR A 8 -0.58 6.59 -0.51
C TYR A 8 -1.95 6.50 0.15
N PHE A 9 -1.99 6.66 1.46
CA PHE A 9 -3.22 6.55 2.25
C PHE A 9 -3.52 7.86 2.99
N HIS A 10 -4.74 7.95 3.51
CA HIS A 10 -5.27 9.11 4.23
C HIS A 10 -5.36 10.39 3.38
N LEU A 11 -5.46 10.25 2.07
CA LEU A 11 -5.61 11.40 1.17
C LEU A 11 -6.99 12.06 1.36
N SER A 12 -7.03 13.39 1.33
CA SER A 12 -8.27 14.18 1.30
C SER A 12 -8.86 14.27 -0.11
N ALA A 13 -8.00 14.23 -1.13
CA ALA A 13 -8.40 14.26 -2.53
C ALA A 13 -7.45 13.39 -3.37
N ILE A 14 -8.00 12.71 -4.38
CA ILE A 14 -7.26 11.95 -5.38
C ILE A 14 -7.38 12.72 -6.70
N LYS A 15 -6.24 13.06 -7.32
CA LYS A 15 -6.19 13.86 -8.56
C LYS A 15 -5.88 13.03 -9.81
N VAL A 16 -5.79 11.71 -9.67
CA VAL A 16 -5.41 10.78 -10.73
C VAL A 16 -6.49 9.72 -10.95
N ALA A 17 -6.59 9.22 -12.18
CA ALA A 17 -7.48 8.13 -12.54
C ALA A 17 -6.75 6.78 -12.65
N VAL A 18 -7.49 5.68 -12.53
CA VAL A 18 -6.95 4.34 -12.76
C VAL A 18 -6.47 4.23 -14.20
N GLY A 19 -5.23 3.76 -14.39
CA GLY A 19 -4.60 3.65 -15.72
C GLY A 19 -3.95 4.94 -16.23
N GLN A 20 -4.06 6.06 -15.49
CA GLN A 20 -3.37 7.29 -15.84
C GLN A 20 -1.85 7.13 -15.67
N GLU A 21 -1.11 7.47 -16.72
CA GLU A 21 0.35 7.56 -16.63
C GLU A 21 0.75 8.80 -15.84
N VAL A 22 1.64 8.62 -14.86
CA VAL A 22 2.12 9.68 -13.97
C VAL A 22 3.64 9.73 -14.00
N THR A 23 4.19 10.94 -14.00
CA THR A 23 5.64 11.17 -14.00
C THR A 23 6.12 11.67 -12.63
N LYS A 24 7.44 11.62 -12.40
CA LYS A 24 8.02 12.15 -11.16
C LYS A 24 7.67 13.63 -11.02
N GLY A 25 7.16 14.01 -9.84
CA GLY A 25 6.71 15.37 -9.55
C GLY A 25 5.24 15.63 -9.88
N HIS A 26 4.53 14.66 -10.48
CA HIS A 26 3.10 14.79 -10.73
C HIS A 26 2.30 14.75 -9.41
N ALA A 27 1.33 15.66 -9.28
CA ALA A 27 0.49 15.75 -8.09
C ALA A 27 -0.57 14.64 -8.08
N LEU A 28 -0.37 13.62 -7.25
CA LEU A 28 -1.29 12.48 -7.15
C LEU A 28 -2.56 12.79 -6.33
N GLY A 29 -2.49 13.74 -5.41
CA GLY A 29 -3.57 14.03 -4.47
C GLY A 29 -3.20 15.10 -3.44
N ALA A 30 -4.05 15.26 -2.44
CA ALA A 30 -3.80 16.10 -1.28
C ALA A 30 -3.83 15.25 0.00
N VAL A 31 -2.94 15.56 0.94
CA VAL A 31 -2.91 14.91 2.26
C VAL A 31 -4.18 15.25 3.03
N GLY A 32 -4.67 14.32 3.81
CA GLY A 32 -5.88 14.49 4.61
C GLY A 32 -5.84 13.68 5.90
N SER A 33 -7.04 13.40 6.40
CA SER A 33 -7.30 12.67 7.63
C SER A 33 -8.37 11.58 7.42
N THR A 34 -8.52 11.08 6.19
CA THR A 34 -9.54 10.08 5.86
C THR A 34 -9.18 8.71 6.43
N GLY A 35 -10.16 8.01 6.99
CA GLY A 35 -9.98 6.67 7.59
C GLY A 35 -9.75 6.71 9.11
N ARG A 36 -9.09 5.68 9.65
CA ARG A 36 -8.88 5.52 11.09
C ARG A 36 -7.50 6.02 11.51
N TYR A 37 -7.41 7.29 11.89
CA TYR A 37 -6.17 7.92 12.36
C TYR A 37 -6.46 9.17 13.22
N THR A 38 -5.44 9.71 13.89
CA THR A 38 -5.51 10.75 14.93
C THR A 38 -5.32 12.21 14.46
N GLY A 39 -5.11 12.50 13.18
CA GLY A 39 -4.88 13.87 12.65
C GLY A 39 -4.65 13.96 11.12
N PRO A 40 -4.05 15.04 10.58
CA PRO A 40 -3.61 15.08 9.18
C PRO A 40 -2.19 14.49 9.01
N HIS A 41 -2.05 13.40 8.26
CA HIS A 41 -0.74 12.83 7.91
C HIS A 41 -0.81 12.01 6.61
N LEU A 42 0.34 11.80 5.98
CA LEU A 42 0.46 10.92 4.83
C LEU A 42 1.04 9.58 5.28
N PHE A 43 0.28 8.49 5.10
CA PHE A 43 0.85 7.15 5.20
C PHE A 43 1.33 6.72 3.81
N PHE A 44 2.66 6.60 3.69
CA PHE A 44 3.34 6.19 2.48
C PHE A 44 3.97 4.81 2.69
N ALA A 45 3.57 3.85 1.86
CA ALA A 45 4.11 2.50 1.90
C ALA A 45 4.66 2.10 0.55
N VAL A 46 5.68 1.24 0.58
CA VAL A 46 6.25 0.67 -0.62
C VAL A 46 6.24 -0.85 -0.50
N ARG A 47 5.89 -1.50 -1.60
CA ARG A 47 6.02 -2.95 -1.75
C ARG A 47 6.81 -3.31 -2.99
N TRP A 48 7.65 -4.32 -2.85
CA TRP A 48 8.40 -4.89 -3.96
C TRP A 48 8.30 -6.42 -3.89
N ASN A 49 7.85 -7.06 -4.98
CA ASN A 49 7.72 -8.52 -5.07
C ASN A 49 6.96 -9.13 -3.88
N HIS A 50 5.80 -8.54 -3.54
CA HIS A 50 4.94 -8.93 -2.41
C HIS A 50 5.52 -8.66 -1.01
N ALA A 51 6.77 -8.22 -0.87
CA ALA A 51 7.37 -7.81 0.39
C ALA A 51 7.10 -6.34 0.69
N ARG A 52 6.92 -5.99 1.96
CA ARG A 52 6.91 -4.59 2.42
C ARG A 52 8.35 -4.16 2.62
N ILE A 53 8.73 -3.05 2.00
CA ILE A 53 10.07 -2.48 2.15
C ILE A 53 9.99 -1.12 2.82
N ASP A 54 11.06 -0.74 3.51
CA ASP A 54 11.15 0.58 4.12
C ASP A 54 11.15 1.67 3.03
N PRO A 55 10.21 2.64 3.07
CA PRO A 55 10.14 3.71 2.09
C PRO A 55 11.39 4.60 2.04
N THR A 56 12.17 4.71 3.13
CA THR A 56 13.36 5.57 3.19
C THR A 56 14.39 5.20 2.13
N PHE A 57 14.48 3.93 1.75
CA PHE A 57 15.36 3.48 0.66
C PHE A 57 15.05 4.16 -0.69
N LEU A 58 13.80 4.55 -0.94
CA LEU A 58 13.42 5.26 -2.18
C LEU A 58 13.49 6.77 -2.06
N LEU A 59 13.40 7.31 -0.85
CA LEU A 59 13.37 8.75 -0.60
C LEU A 59 14.77 9.34 -0.42
N GLU A 60 15.68 8.62 0.21
CA GLU A 60 17.01 9.11 0.58
C GLU A 60 18.12 8.55 -0.30
N ALA A 61 18.14 7.23 -0.48
CA ALA A 61 19.26 6.53 -1.11
C ALA A 61 18.78 5.39 -2.00
N PRO A 62 18.30 5.67 -3.23
CA PRO A 62 17.83 4.64 -4.16
C PRO A 62 18.92 3.62 -4.54
N ALA A 63 20.20 3.94 -4.32
CA ALA A 63 21.32 3.02 -4.49
C ALA A 63 21.42 1.93 -3.39
N LYS A 64 20.67 2.07 -2.29
CA LYS A 64 20.72 1.19 -1.12
C LYS A 64 19.50 0.27 -1.01
N ILE A 65 18.64 0.25 -2.03
CA ILE A 65 17.47 -0.62 -2.05
C ILE A 65 17.98 -2.08 -2.08
N PRO A 66 17.57 -2.93 -1.14
CA PRO A 66 18.02 -4.32 -1.10
C PRO A 66 17.57 -5.08 -2.36
N SER A 67 18.42 -5.98 -2.87
CA SER A 67 18.01 -6.92 -3.93
C SER A 67 16.92 -7.83 -3.37
N VAL A 68 15.72 -7.77 -3.94
CA VAL A 68 14.67 -8.75 -3.69
C VAL A 68 14.68 -9.73 -4.85
N ASP A 69 15.51 -10.77 -4.73
CA ASP A 69 15.58 -11.83 -5.73
C ASP A 69 14.19 -12.46 -5.88
N ALA A 70 13.64 -12.45 -7.10
CA ALA A 70 12.29 -12.91 -7.40
C ALA A 70 12.08 -14.44 -7.25
N THR A 71 13.03 -15.16 -6.65
CA THR A 71 13.11 -16.63 -6.66
C THR A 71 12.48 -17.31 -5.44
N THR A 72 12.02 -16.57 -4.43
CA THR A 72 11.43 -17.19 -3.23
C THR A 72 9.95 -16.81 -3.09
N PRO A 73 9.01 -17.72 -3.40
CA PRO A 73 7.63 -17.57 -2.95
C PRO A 73 7.63 -17.44 -1.42
N PRO A 74 6.83 -16.54 -0.82
CA PRO A 74 6.73 -16.49 0.63
C PRO A 74 6.20 -17.85 1.13
N ALA A 75 7.04 -18.60 1.83
CA ALA A 75 6.62 -19.70 2.69
C ALA A 75 5.77 -19.10 3.82
N GLY A 76 4.46 -18.97 3.58
CA GLY A 76 3.57 -18.30 4.52
C GLY A 76 2.22 -17.84 3.97
N GLN A 77 1.64 -18.56 3.01
CA GLN A 77 0.18 -18.60 2.87
C GLN A 77 -0.32 -19.92 3.46
N ALA A 78 -0.33 -20.01 4.77
CA ALA A 78 -1.05 -21.05 5.51
C ALA A 78 -1.59 -20.41 6.79
N GLY A 79 -2.92 -20.26 6.86
CA GLY A 79 -3.60 -19.85 8.09
C GLY A 79 -4.51 -18.62 7.98
N ALA A 80 -5.31 -18.48 6.92
CA ALA A 80 -6.59 -17.79 7.04
C ALA A 80 -7.66 -18.87 7.23
N THR A 81 -7.92 -19.23 8.49
CA THR A 81 -9.15 -19.92 8.86
C THR A 81 -10.34 -19.11 8.33
N PRO A 82 -11.31 -19.73 7.64
CA PRO A 82 -12.55 -19.04 7.33
C PRO A 82 -13.27 -18.76 8.64
N HIS A 83 -13.34 -17.48 9.04
CA HIS A 83 -14.26 -17.07 10.09
C HIS A 83 -15.68 -17.28 9.56
N PRO A 84 -16.51 -18.09 10.23
CA PRO A 84 -17.83 -18.43 9.72
C PRO A 84 -18.72 -17.20 9.68
N ALA A 85 -19.43 -17.04 8.56
CA ALA A 85 -20.47 -16.05 8.36
C ALA A 85 -21.53 -16.15 9.48
N SER A 86 -21.63 -15.11 10.30
CA SER A 86 -22.79 -14.91 11.18
C SER A 86 -23.99 -14.52 10.32
N LYS A 87 -24.94 -15.46 10.24
CA LYS A 87 -26.24 -15.39 9.55
C LYS A 87 -27.06 -14.12 9.90
N PRO A 88 -27.98 -13.72 9.01
CA PRO A 88 -28.79 -12.52 9.20
C PRO A 88 -29.92 -12.73 10.21
N GLY A 89 -30.25 -11.67 10.95
CA GLY A 89 -31.58 -11.29 11.42
C GLY A 89 -32.45 -12.34 12.13
N ARG A 90 -32.73 -12.12 13.42
CA ARG A 90 -34.01 -12.52 14.01
C ARG A 90 -34.63 -11.34 14.74
N LYS A 91 -35.72 -10.81 14.16
CA LYS A 91 -36.73 -10.00 14.84
C LYS A 91 -37.45 -10.89 15.85
N GLN A 92 -37.61 -10.41 17.08
CA GLN A 92 -38.85 -10.32 17.85
C GLN A 92 -38.57 -9.45 19.08
#